data_AF-A0A1F6HSY0-F1
#
_entry.id   AF-A0A1F6HSY0-F1
#
_cell.length_a   1.000
_cell.length_b   1.000
_cell.length_c   1.000
_cell.angle_alpha   90.00
_cell.angle_beta   90.00
_cell.angle_gamma   90.00
#
_symmetry.space_group_name_H-M   'P 1'
#
loop_
_entity.id
_entity.type
_entity.pdbx_description
1 polymer ?
#
loop_
_entity_poly.entity_id
_entity_poly.type
_entity_poly.pdbx_seq_one_letter_code
_entity_poly.pdbx_strand_id
1 'polypeptide(L)'
;MISLYAQAMINFSYNLSPILKNNLGSIELLRQKILLTPLSPKTELHLRFEATASRIYWALIFSKQKSINKSKVTKLIINRQEKEKLKKEDQEVLKYKRALDYIGQNWLVAKKLVTPKDVINLHKIASFGRFNSSEKNLKQLLDYLQKASDHPVVQAAVTYIQIINMAPFTHGNTKAASLLALLFLYKAGYDFRGFLVLEQCWHPDLIIYRDNLTPLLEDFSKILANKLEKTASLEPGTYEPMVGVPENFWELSERQKEILTYLEQPNSSITNKKVQKFFGVSQITASRDLAKLANLGLLFIHGKGRSVFYTKV
;
A
#
# COMPACT_ATOMS: atom_id res chain seq x y z
N MET A 1 -4.03 -31.72 3.30
CA MET A 1 -2.61 -31.75 3.69
C MET A 1 -2.23 -30.42 4.37
N ILE A 2 -2.94 -30.11 5.46
CA ILE A 2 -2.79 -28.87 6.25
C ILE A 2 -2.57 -29.33 7.68
N SER A 3 -1.34 -29.67 8.05
CA SER A 3 -0.93 -29.86 9.45
C SER A 3 0.54 -30.30 9.45
N LEU A 4 1.43 -29.41 9.90
CA LEU A 4 2.70 -29.72 10.59
C LEU A 4 3.55 -28.47 10.88
N TYR A 5 3.27 -27.31 10.27
CA TYR A 5 4.06 -26.08 10.49
C TYR A 5 3.51 -25.16 11.59
N ALA A 6 2.46 -25.57 12.31
CA ALA A 6 1.72 -24.69 13.23
C ALA A 6 2.45 -24.32 14.54
N GLN A 7 3.72 -24.71 14.73
CA GLN A 7 4.45 -24.47 15.99
C GLN A 7 5.93 -24.10 15.82
N ALA A 8 6.39 -23.68 14.65
CA ALA A 8 7.78 -23.27 14.50
C ALA A 8 8.05 -21.98 15.30
N MET A 9 8.94 -22.07 16.29
CA MET A 9 9.62 -20.89 16.86
C MET A 9 10.23 -20.09 15.71
N ILE A 10 10.37 -18.78 15.91
CA ILE A 10 11.12 -17.93 14.98
C ILE A 10 12.59 -18.36 15.02
N ASN A 11 12.95 -19.30 14.16
CA ASN A 11 14.29 -19.79 14.01
C ASN A 11 14.71 -19.56 12.57
N PHE A 12 15.11 -18.33 12.28
CA PHE A 12 15.72 -17.98 11.01
C PHE A 12 17.00 -17.19 11.25
N SER A 13 17.90 -17.23 10.28
CA SER A 13 19.12 -16.47 10.22
C SER A 13 19.28 -15.87 8.83
N TYR A 14 20.10 -14.84 8.71
CA TYR A 14 20.62 -14.38 7.43
C TYR A 14 21.94 -13.65 7.65
N ASN A 15 22.69 -13.47 6.57
CA ASN A 15 23.88 -12.65 6.52
C ASN A 15 23.69 -11.55 5.47
N LEU A 16 24.27 -10.37 5.72
CA LEU A 16 24.45 -9.33 4.72
C LEU A 16 25.60 -9.72 3.78
N SER A 17 25.30 -10.63 2.85
CA SER A 17 26.23 -11.03 1.79
C SER A 17 26.67 -9.83 0.93
N PRO A 18 27.78 -9.94 0.18
CA PRO A 18 28.19 -8.89 -0.76
C PRO A 18 27.10 -8.55 -1.79
N ILE A 19 26.36 -9.55 -2.29
CA ILE A 19 25.26 -9.36 -3.24
C ILE A 19 24.14 -8.54 -2.60
N LEU A 20 23.71 -8.92 -1.40
CA LEU A 20 22.65 -8.21 -0.67
C LEU A 20 23.08 -6.77 -0.37
N LYS A 21 24.31 -6.56 0.13
CA LYS A 21 24.84 -5.22 0.40
C LYS A 21 24.86 -4.34 -0.86
N ASN A 22 25.30 -4.88 -1.99
CA ASN A 22 25.32 -4.15 -3.26
C ASN A 22 23.90 -3.78 -3.71
N ASN A 23 22.95 -4.72 -3.65
CA ASN A 23 21.55 -4.43 -4.00
C ASN A 23 20.94 -3.35 -3.11
N LEU A 24 21.21 -3.39 -1.79
CA LEU A 24 20.74 -2.37 -0.84
C LEU A 24 21.34 -0.99 -1.16
N GLY A 25 22.64 -0.92 -1.47
CA GLY A 25 23.29 0.32 -1.90
C GLY A 25 22.65 0.90 -3.18
N SER A 26 22.38 0.05 -4.18
CA SER A 26 21.67 0.47 -5.40
C SER A 26 20.26 0.98 -5.11
N ILE A 27 19.53 0.33 -4.20
CA ILE A 27 18.18 0.76 -3.79
C ILE A 27 18.24 2.16 -3.15
N GLU A 28 19.24 2.47 -2.33
CA GLU A 28 19.39 3.82 -1.75
C GLU A 28 19.63 4.88 -2.82
N LEU A 29 20.53 4.62 -3.77
CA LEU A 29 20.81 5.54 -4.86
C LEU A 29 19.56 5.78 -5.73
N LEU A 30 18.83 4.71 -6.06
CA LEU A 30 17.59 4.79 -6.83
C LEU A 30 16.47 5.51 -6.05
N ARG A 31 16.38 5.29 -4.73
CA ARG A 31 15.45 6.02 -3.86
C ARG A 31 15.70 7.51 -3.92
N GLN A 32 16.97 7.94 -3.78
CA GLN A 32 17.36 9.35 -3.89
C GLN A 32 17.01 9.91 -5.27
N LYS A 33 17.35 9.19 -6.34
CA LYS A 33 17.02 9.58 -7.71
C LYS A 33 15.51 9.81 -7.88
N ILE A 34 14.67 8.86 -7.46
CA ILE A 34 13.20 8.97 -7.55
C ILE A 34 12.65 10.17 -6.76
N LEU A 35 13.20 10.43 -5.57
CA LEU A 35 12.80 11.56 -4.74
C LEU A 35 13.14 12.91 -5.39
N LEU A 36 14.26 12.98 -6.10
CA LEU A 36 14.76 14.20 -6.73
C LEU A 36 14.24 14.41 -8.17
N THR A 37 13.66 13.39 -8.80
CA THR A 37 13.14 13.51 -10.17
C THR A 37 12.02 14.57 -10.24
N PRO A 38 12.17 15.63 -11.05
CA PRO A 38 11.10 16.59 -11.25
C PRO A 38 9.98 15.95 -12.07
N LEU A 39 8.75 15.99 -11.55
CA LEU A 39 7.55 15.48 -12.22
C LEU A 39 6.47 16.56 -12.21
N SER A 40 5.71 16.65 -13.31
CA SER A 40 4.49 17.45 -13.28
C SER A 40 3.49 16.88 -12.28
N PRO A 41 2.64 17.69 -11.63
CA PRO A 41 1.59 17.18 -10.74
C PRO A 41 0.68 16.14 -11.42
N LYS A 42 0.37 16.32 -12.71
CA LYS A 42 -0.44 15.38 -13.51
C LYS A 42 0.26 14.02 -13.64
N THR A 43 1.55 14.02 -13.97
CA THR A 43 2.36 12.79 -14.09
C THR A 43 2.47 12.07 -12.75
N GLU A 44 2.72 12.81 -11.66
CA GLU A 44 2.83 12.20 -10.33
C GLU A 44 1.51 11.57 -9.87
N LEU A 45 0.38 12.24 -10.12
CA LEU A 45 -0.94 11.67 -9.87
C LEU A 45 -1.20 10.39 -10.67
N HIS A 46 -0.84 10.40 -11.95
CA HIS A 46 -0.94 9.22 -12.82
C HIS A 46 -0.16 8.04 -12.24
N LEU A 47 1.14 8.23 -11.99
CA LEU A 47 2.04 7.17 -11.51
C LEU A 47 1.61 6.63 -10.14
N ARG A 48 1.19 7.49 -9.20
CA ARG A 48 0.68 7.06 -7.89
C ARG A 48 -0.59 6.24 -8.01
N PHE A 49 -1.53 6.67 -8.85
CA PHE A 49 -2.79 5.97 -9.06
C PHE A 49 -2.57 4.62 -9.75
N GLU A 50 -1.73 4.60 -10.80
CA GLU A 50 -1.36 3.38 -11.51
C GLU A 50 -0.69 2.37 -10.59
N ALA A 51 0.28 2.82 -9.78
CA ALA A 51 0.93 1.99 -8.80
C ALA A 51 -0.10 1.44 -7.81
N THR A 52 -0.99 2.28 -7.27
CA THR A 52 -2.06 1.85 -6.35
C THR A 52 -2.97 0.78 -6.97
N ALA A 53 -3.45 1.00 -8.19
CA ALA A 53 -4.28 0.03 -8.91
C ALA A 53 -3.52 -1.28 -9.16
N SER A 54 -2.24 -1.20 -9.53
CA SER A 54 -1.38 -2.36 -9.76
C SER A 54 -1.12 -3.14 -8.48
N ARG A 55 -0.83 -2.47 -7.35
CA ARG A 55 -0.69 -3.10 -6.03
C ARG A 55 -1.92 -3.93 -5.68
N ILE A 56 -3.11 -3.34 -5.81
CA ILE A 56 -4.38 -4.01 -5.54
C ILE A 56 -4.57 -5.20 -6.48
N TYR A 57 -4.34 -5.02 -7.78
CA TYR A 57 -4.47 -6.10 -8.77
C TYR A 57 -3.59 -7.30 -8.42
N TRP A 58 -2.29 -7.08 -8.20
CA TRP A 58 -1.35 -8.15 -7.89
C TRP A 58 -1.62 -8.81 -6.54
N ALA A 59 -2.01 -8.04 -5.52
CA ALA A 59 -2.41 -8.59 -4.22
C ALA A 59 -3.59 -9.58 -4.34
N LEU A 60 -4.56 -9.29 -5.21
CA LEU A 60 -5.73 -10.14 -5.42
C LEU A 60 -5.42 -11.35 -6.31
N ILE A 61 -4.64 -11.17 -7.37
CA ILE A 61 -4.17 -12.27 -8.22
C ILE A 61 -3.39 -13.29 -7.39
N PHE A 62 -2.44 -12.84 -6.59
CA PHE A 62 -1.66 -13.70 -5.69
C PHE A 62 -2.46 -14.25 -4.50
N SER A 63 -3.68 -13.74 -4.27
CA SER A 63 -4.66 -14.36 -3.37
C SER A 63 -5.57 -15.37 -4.09
N LYS A 64 -5.25 -15.75 -5.34
CA LYS A 64 -5.98 -16.71 -6.18
C LYS A 64 -7.38 -16.24 -6.62
N GLN A 65 -7.62 -14.93 -6.68
CA GLN A 65 -8.86 -14.39 -7.24
C GLN A 65 -8.80 -14.42 -8.78
N LYS A 66 -9.57 -15.32 -9.40
CA LYS A 66 -9.53 -15.54 -10.86
C LYS A 66 -10.31 -14.51 -11.68
N SER A 67 -11.25 -13.78 -11.07
CA SER A 67 -12.23 -12.91 -11.74
C SER A 67 -11.81 -11.43 -11.85
N ILE A 68 -10.55 -11.10 -11.56
CA ILE A 68 -10.08 -9.71 -11.47
C ILE A 68 -9.15 -9.34 -12.63
N ASN A 69 -9.32 -8.14 -13.19
CA ASN A 69 -8.41 -7.54 -14.17
C ASN A 69 -8.14 -6.07 -13.82
N LYS A 70 -7.10 -5.47 -14.43
CA LYS A 70 -6.72 -4.08 -14.15
C LYS A 70 -7.87 -3.08 -14.39
N SER A 71 -8.63 -3.24 -15.47
CA SER A 71 -9.77 -2.35 -15.78
C SER A 71 -10.88 -2.41 -14.73
N LYS A 72 -11.15 -3.60 -14.17
CA LYS A 72 -12.12 -3.78 -13.11
C LYS A 72 -11.65 -3.12 -11.82
N VAL A 73 -10.35 -3.23 -11.49
CA VAL A 73 -9.76 -2.54 -10.33
C VAL A 73 -9.88 -1.02 -10.47
N THR A 74 -9.51 -0.45 -11.62
CA THR A 74 -9.58 1.01 -11.84
C THR A 74 -11.03 1.51 -11.73
N LYS A 75 -11.98 0.84 -12.37
CA LYS A 75 -13.42 1.17 -12.28
C LYS A 75 -13.94 1.13 -10.84
N LEU A 76 -13.58 0.11 -10.07
CA LEU A 76 -14.01 -0.02 -8.66
C LEU A 76 -13.39 1.05 -7.76
N ILE A 77 -12.14 1.45 -8.00
CA ILE A 77 -11.50 2.54 -7.24
C ILE A 77 -12.20 3.87 -7.54
N ILE A 78 -12.48 4.16 -8.82
CA ILE A 78 -13.10 5.42 -9.26
C ILE A 78 -14.56 5.51 -8.78
N ASN A 79 -15.36 4.47 -9.03
CA ASN A 79 -16.81 4.49 -8.79
C ASN A 79 -17.19 3.95 -7.40
N ARG A 80 -16.66 4.60 -6.35
CA ARG A 80 -16.81 4.16 -4.95
C ARG A 80 -18.25 4.22 -4.38
N GLN A 81 -19.22 4.79 -5.10
CA GLN A 81 -20.55 5.13 -4.56
C GLN A 81 -21.57 3.98 -4.60
N GLU A 82 -21.36 2.93 -5.40
CA GLU A 82 -22.29 1.80 -5.53
C GLU A 82 -22.03 0.66 -4.52
N LYS A 83 -21.84 1.01 -3.24
CA LYS A 83 -21.40 0.04 -2.21
C LYS A 83 -22.43 -1.04 -1.87
N GLU A 84 -23.71 -0.77 -2.06
CA GLU A 84 -24.80 -1.61 -1.55
C GLU A 84 -25.06 -2.87 -2.39
N LYS A 85 -24.43 -3.02 -3.56
CA LYS A 85 -24.61 -4.20 -4.43
C LYS A 85 -23.31 -4.92 -4.83
N LEU A 86 -22.16 -4.54 -4.27
CA LEU A 86 -20.89 -5.17 -4.64
C LEU A 86 -20.75 -6.57 -4.06
N LYS A 87 -20.39 -7.53 -4.92
CA LYS A 87 -19.99 -8.88 -4.52
C LYS A 87 -18.81 -8.82 -3.55
N LYS A 88 -18.70 -9.81 -2.65
CA LYS A 88 -17.63 -9.88 -1.64
C LYS A 88 -16.23 -9.75 -2.25
N GLU A 89 -16.01 -10.38 -3.41
CA GLU A 89 -14.78 -10.30 -4.21
C GLU A 89 -14.43 -8.86 -4.65
N ASP A 90 -15.42 -8.07 -5.03
CA ASP A 90 -15.22 -6.68 -5.47
C ASP A 90 -15.01 -5.74 -4.28
N GLN A 91 -15.58 -6.08 -3.12
CA GLN A 91 -15.31 -5.38 -1.88
C GLN A 91 -13.85 -5.52 -1.42
N GLU A 92 -13.15 -6.61 -1.80
CA GLU A 92 -11.73 -6.78 -1.46
C GLU A 92 -10.84 -5.71 -2.10
N VAL A 93 -11.15 -5.25 -3.32
CA VAL A 93 -10.46 -4.11 -3.98
C VAL A 93 -10.53 -2.87 -3.09
N LEU A 94 -11.72 -2.52 -2.62
CA LEU A 94 -11.94 -1.34 -1.79
C LEU A 94 -11.31 -1.48 -0.41
N LYS A 95 -11.32 -2.69 0.16
CA LYS A 95 -10.68 -2.99 1.45
C LYS A 95 -9.16 -2.88 1.36
N TYR A 96 -8.53 -3.40 0.32
CA TYR A 96 -7.09 -3.27 0.12
C TYR A 96 -6.70 -1.80 -0.10
N LYS A 97 -7.45 -1.05 -0.93
CA LYS A 97 -7.26 0.41 -1.09
C LYS A 97 -7.30 1.13 0.26
N ARG A 98 -8.29 0.83 1.11
CA ARG A 98 -8.38 1.43 2.46
C ARG A 98 -7.20 1.06 3.35
N ALA A 99 -6.63 -0.14 3.19
CA ALA A 99 -5.44 -0.55 3.93
C ALA A 99 -4.20 0.23 3.48
N LEU A 100 -4.05 0.47 2.17
CA LEU A 100 -2.99 1.34 1.63
C LEU A 100 -3.14 2.79 2.15
N ASP A 101 -4.35 3.36 2.11
CA ASP A 101 -4.64 4.68 2.68
C ASP A 101 -4.27 4.74 4.16
N TYR A 102 -4.65 3.70 4.93
CA TYR A 102 -4.35 3.59 6.35
C TYR A 102 -2.84 3.55 6.63
N ILE A 103 -2.06 2.83 5.82
CA ILE A 103 -0.59 2.80 5.93
C ILE A 103 -0.02 4.19 5.67
N GLY A 104 -0.39 4.83 4.56
CA GLY A 104 0.08 6.17 4.22
C GLY A 104 -0.20 7.19 5.34
N GLN A 105 -1.41 7.17 5.88
CA GLN A 105 -1.84 8.11 6.91
C GLN A 105 -1.19 7.87 8.28
N ASN A 106 -1.04 6.61 8.71
CA ASN A 106 -0.73 6.30 10.11
C ASN A 106 0.68 5.79 10.34
N TRP A 107 1.40 5.46 9.27
CA TRP A 107 2.69 4.79 9.35
C TRP A 107 3.80 5.50 8.58
N LEU A 108 3.52 6.44 7.67
CA LEU A 108 4.58 7.19 6.99
C LEU A 108 5.45 7.94 8.00
N VAL A 109 6.74 7.57 8.09
CA VAL A 109 7.74 8.14 9.03
C VAL A 109 7.29 8.05 10.51
N ALA A 110 6.43 7.08 10.84
CA ALA A 110 5.90 6.96 12.20
C ALA A 110 6.97 6.43 13.18
N LYS A 111 7.12 7.08 14.34
CA LYS A 111 8.08 6.63 15.37
C LYS A 111 7.57 5.46 16.21
N LYS A 112 6.25 5.33 16.39
CA LYS A 112 5.60 4.27 17.19
C LYS A 112 5.95 2.87 16.70
N LEU A 113 6.06 1.92 17.61
CA LEU A 113 6.30 0.52 17.28
C LEU A 113 5.04 -0.14 16.69
N VAL A 114 5.24 -1.09 15.78
CA VAL A 114 4.20 -1.99 15.26
C VAL A 114 3.91 -3.04 16.31
N THR A 115 2.65 -3.11 16.76
CA THR A 115 2.18 -4.09 17.75
C THR A 115 1.37 -5.20 17.08
N PRO A 116 1.16 -6.37 17.74
CA PRO A 116 0.25 -7.39 17.24
C PRO A 116 -1.16 -6.85 16.94
N LYS A 117 -1.64 -5.87 17.71
CA LYS A 117 -2.93 -5.21 17.49
C LYS A 117 -2.96 -4.44 16.18
N ASP A 118 -1.87 -3.78 15.81
CA ASP A 118 -1.75 -3.06 14.54
C ASP A 118 -1.80 -4.01 13.34
N VAL A 119 -1.15 -5.16 13.46
CA VAL A 119 -1.15 -6.22 12.45
C VAL A 119 -2.56 -6.77 12.23
N ILE A 120 -3.26 -7.10 13.32
CA ILE A 120 -4.64 -7.59 13.28
C ILE A 120 -5.58 -6.52 12.72
N ASN A 121 -5.40 -5.25 13.10
CA ASN A 121 -6.22 -4.16 12.61
C ASN A 121 -6.02 -3.92 11.10
N LEU A 122 -4.76 -3.89 10.64
CA LEU A 122 -4.43 -3.73 9.23
C LEU A 122 -5.05 -4.86 8.39
N HIS A 123 -4.95 -6.10 8.84
CA HIS A 123 -5.60 -7.24 8.18
C HIS A 123 -7.13 -7.11 8.17
N LYS A 124 -7.75 -6.70 9.28
CA LYS A 124 -9.21 -6.48 9.36
C LYS A 124 -9.68 -5.41 8.37
N ILE A 125 -8.89 -4.36 8.15
CA ILE A 125 -9.16 -3.34 7.12
C ILE A 125 -9.11 -3.98 5.73
N ALA A 126 -8.06 -4.75 5.45
CA ALA A 126 -7.73 -5.28 4.12
C ALA A 126 -8.51 -6.53 3.69
N SER A 127 -8.96 -7.37 4.62
CA SER A 127 -9.54 -8.69 4.33
C SER A 127 -10.68 -9.05 5.29
N PHE A 128 -11.27 -10.23 5.08
CA PHE A 128 -12.39 -10.77 5.86
C PHE A 128 -11.99 -11.92 6.79
N GLY A 129 -10.72 -12.33 6.78
CA GLY A 129 -10.23 -13.38 7.67
C GLY A 129 -10.20 -12.94 9.13
N ARG A 130 -9.93 -13.89 10.03
CA ARG A 130 -9.73 -13.65 11.46
C ARG A 130 -8.34 -14.10 11.85
N PHE A 131 -7.79 -13.50 12.89
CA PHE A 131 -6.55 -13.97 13.50
C PHE A 131 -6.78 -15.37 14.11
N ASN A 132 -5.85 -16.29 13.86
CA ASN A 132 -5.95 -17.71 14.20
C ASN A 132 -4.58 -18.29 14.58
N SER A 133 -3.72 -17.49 15.21
CA SER A 133 -2.37 -17.91 15.56
C SER A 133 -1.98 -17.40 16.96
N SER A 134 -0.78 -17.75 17.39
CA SER A 134 -0.23 -17.31 18.67
C SER A 134 0.22 -15.85 18.61
N GLU A 135 -0.37 -14.98 19.45
CA GLU A 135 0.10 -13.60 19.60
C GLU A 135 1.56 -13.54 20.08
N LYS A 136 2.03 -14.55 20.81
CA LYS A 136 3.41 -14.63 21.31
C LYS A 136 4.42 -14.67 20.15
N ASN A 137 4.17 -15.50 19.14
CA ASN A 137 5.07 -15.64 17.99
C ASN A 137 5.07 -14.35 17.16
N LEU A 138 3.89 -13.78 16.90
CA LEU A 138 3.80 -12.51 16.20
C LEU A 138 4.52 -11.39 16.97
N LYS A 139 4.35 -11.32 18.29
CA LYS A 139 5.06 -10.34 19.13
C LYS A 139 6.58 -10.54 19.05
N GLN A 140 7.07 -11.78 19.13
CA GLN A 140 8.50 -12.06 19.03
C GLN A 140 9.08 -11.62 17.68
N LEU A 141 8.35 -11.82 16.58
CA LEU A 141 8.76 -11.37 15.25
C LEU A 141 8.86 -9.84 15.19
N LEU A 142 7.83 -9.15 15.68
CA LEU A 142 7.78 -7.69 15.68
C LEU A 142 8.85 -7.10 16.60
N ASP A 143 9.14 -7.73 17.74
CA ASP A 143 10.20 -7.31 18.65
C ASP A 143 11.58 -7.49 17.98
N TYR A 144 11.81 -8.58 17.24
CA TYR A 144 13.04 -8.81 16.48
C TYR A 144 13.24 -7.74 15.40
N LEU A 145 12.23 -7.56 14.51
CA LEU A 145 12.29 -6.64 13.38
C LEU A 145 12.53 -5.17 13.79
N GLN A 146 12.11 -4.79 15.00
CA GLN A 146 12.15 -3.40 15.46
C GLN A 146 13.27 -3.09 16.44
N LYS A 147 13.93 -4.11 16.99
CA LYS A 147 15.16 -3.94 17.79
C LYS A 147 16.39 -3.86 16.90
N ALA A 148 16.39 -4.61 15.80
CA ALA A 148 17.54 -4.68 14.91
C ALA A 148 17.62 -3.43 14.03
N SER A 149 18.83 -2.87 13.89
CA SER A 149 19.14 -1.74 13.03
C SER A 149 19.27 -2.14 11.56
N ASP A 150 18.50 -3.15 11.13
CA ASP A 150 18.57 -3.66 9.77
C ASP A 150 18.03 -2.65 8.77
N HIS A 151 18.51 -2.79 7.55
CA HIS A 151 18.01 -2.00 6.43
C HIS A 151 16.49 -2.19 6.27
N PRO A 152 15.68 -1.12 6.04
CA PRO A 152 14.22 -1.24 5.94
C PRO A 152 13.73 -2.22 4.89
N VAL A 153 14.46 -2.35 3.78
CA VAL A 153 14.23 -3.37 2.74
C VAL A 153 14.36 -4.79 3.29
N VAL A 154 15.36 -5.07 4.13
CA VAL A 154 15.54 -6.37 4.78
C VAL A 154 14.39 -6.61 5.77
N GLN A 155 14.05 -5.62 6.60
CA GLN A 155 12.91 -5.71 7.53
C GLN A 155 11.60 -6.03 6.79
N ALA A 156 11.33 -5.36 5.68
CA ALA A 156 10.15 -5.60 4.85
C ALA A 156 10.14 -7.02 4.26
N ALA A 157 11.29 -7.50 3.79
CA ALA A 157 11.43 -8.84 3.21
C ALA A 157 11.24 -9.94 4.25
N VAL A 158 11.92 -9.83 5.40
CA VAL A 158 11.76 -10.76 6.52
C VAL A 158 10.32 -10.75 7.00
N THR A 159 9.68 -9.57 7.10
CA THR A 159 8.25 -9.47 7.44
C THR A 159 7.38 -10.25 6.47
N TYR A 160 7.58 -10.07 5.16
CA TYR A 160 6.81 -10.78 4.14
C TYR A 160 6.95 -12.29 4.30
N ILE A 161 8.20 -12.79 4.32
CA ILE A 161 8.52 -14.22 4.42
C ILE A 161 7.91 -14.84 5.68
N GLN A 162 8.10 -14.20 6.83
CA GLN A 162 7.66 -14.75 8.11
C GLN A 162 6.13 -14.74 8.26
N ILE A 163 5.44 -13.73 7.72
CA ILE A 163 3.96 -13.72 7.72
C ILE A 163 3.39 -14.79 6.78
N ILE A 164 4.03 -15.04 5.63
CA ILE A 164 3.65 -16.16 4.75
C ILE A 164 3.85 -17.50 5.45
N ASN A 165 5.02 -17.72 6.07
CA ASN A 165 5.34 -18.97 6.77
C ASN A 165 4.42 -19.22 7.97
N MET A 166 4.16 -18.19 8.78
CA MET A 166 3.29 -18.30 9.96
C MET A 166 1.80 -18.42 9.59
N ALA A 167 1.39 -17.84 8.46
CA ALA A 167 0.00 -17.78 7.98
C ALA A 167 -1.01 -17.47 9.11
N PRO A 168 -0.87 -16.34 9.83
CA PRO A 168 -1.55 -16.13 11.12
C PRO A 168 -3.07 -15.90 11.03
N PHE A 169 -3.62 -15.75 9.83
CA PHE A 169 -5.03 -15.49 9.59
C PHE A 169 -5.71 -16.65 8.87
N THR A 170 -7.02 -16.81 9.09
CA THR A 170 -7.84 -17.82 8.38
C THR A 170 -7.94 -17.59 6.87
N HIS A 171 -7.78 -16.33 6.43
CA HIS A 171 -7.78 -15.95 5.02
C HIS A 171 -7.00 -14.65 4.83
N GLY A 172 -6.45 -14.43 3.62
CA GLY A 172 -5.80 -13.17 3.27
C GLY A 172 -4.37 -13.00 3.81
N ASN A 173 -3.66 -14.09 4.12
CA ASN A 173 -2.27 -14.04 4.60
C ASN A 173 -1.33 -13.35 3.61
N THR A 174 -1.45 -13.64 2.31
CA THR A 174 -0.66 -12.98 1.27
C THR A 174 -0.88 -11.46 1.25
N LYS A 175 -2.14 -11.02 1.38
CA LYS A 175 -2.47 -9.59 1.48
C LYS A 175 -1.86 -8.96 2.73
N ALA A 176 -1.96 -9.64 3.88
CA ALA A 176 -1.32 -9.17 5.11
C ALA A 176 0.20 -9.07 4.97
N ALA A 177 0.87 -10.09 4.40
CA ALA A 177 2.31 -10.09 4.20
C ALA A 177 2.76 -8.89 3.35
N SER A 178 2.10 -8.65 2.21
CA SER A 178 2.40 -7.49 1.34
C SER A 178 2.20 -6.15 2.06
N LEU A 179 1.06 -5.98 2.74
CA LEU A 179 0.73 -4.73 3.43
C LEU A 179 1.66 -4.49 4.63
N LEU A 180 2.05 -5.53 5.36
CA LEU A 180 2.97 -5.40 6.50
C LEU A 180 4.40 -5.07 6.03
N ALA A 181 4.87 -5.71 4.96
CA ALA A 181 6.13 -5.34 4.34
C ALA A 181 6.12 -3.86 3.89
N LEU A 182 5.03 -3.41 3.25
CA LEU A 182 4.85 -2.02 2.86
C LEU A 182 4.79 -1.07 4.07
N LEU A 183 4.14 -1.48 5.16
CA LEU A 183 4.07 -0.71 6.41
C LEU A 183 5.47 -0.45 6.97
N PHE A 184 6.34 -1.46 7.03
CA PHE A 184 7.73 -1.28 7.50
C PHE A 184 8.54 -0.34 6.60
N LEU A 185 8.36 -0.41 5.28
CA LEU A 185 8.96 0.56 4.36
C LEU A 185 8.46 1.99 4.62
N TYR A 186 7.14 2.19 4.72
CA TYR A 186 6.54 3.51 4.97
C TYR A 186 6.99 4.09 6.32
N LYS A 187 7.06 3.24 7.35
CA LYS A 187 7.58 3.60 8.68
C LYS A 187 8.99 4.17 8.63
N ALA A 188 9.83 3.68 7.73
CA ALA A 188 11.19 4.17 7.53
C ALA A 188 11.30 5.32 6.51
N GLY A 189 10.20 5.78 5.89
CA GLY A 189 10.24 6.78 4.82
C GLY A 189 10.67 6.23 3.45
N TYR A 190 10.43 4.94 3.21
CA TYR A 190 10.67 4.23 1.96
C TYR A 190 9.36 4.04 1.19
N ASP A 191 8.59 5.13 1.05
CA ASP A 191 7.34 5.14 0.29
C ASP A 191 7.58 5.26 -1.23
N PHE A 192 8.78 5.70 -1.64
CA PHE A 192 9.20 5.91 -3.03
C PHE A 192 8.19 6.79 -3.80
N ARG A 193 7.70 7.85 -3.15
CA ARG A 193 6.63 8.75 -3.66
C ARG A 193 5.33 8.03 -4.02
N GLY A 194 5.13 6.80 -3.53
CA GLY A 194 3.98 5.97 -3.84
C GLY A 194 4.09 5.19 -5.16
N PHE A 195 5.23 5.20 -5.86
CA PHE A 195 5.36 4.55 -7.18
C PHE A 195 5.65 3.04 -7.13
N LEU A 196 6.22 2.53 -6.03
CA LEU A 196 6.71 1.14 -5.96
C LEU A 196 5.59 0.07 -5.84
N VAL A 197 5.39 -0.76 -6.86
CA VAL A 197 4.48 -1.92 -6.78
C VAL A 197 5.17 -3.12 -6.11
N LEU A 198 5.19 -3.13 -4.78
CA LEU A 198 5.90 -4.13 -3.95
C LEU A 198 5.36 -5.55 -4.14
N GLU A 199 4.07 -5.71 -4.40
CA GLU A 199 3.42 -7.02 -4.57
C GLU A 199 4.06 -7.83 -5.69
N GLN A 200 4.61 -7.18 -6.72
CA GLN A 200 5.29 -7.85 -7.81
C GLN A 200 6.74 -8.29 -7.48
N CYS A 201 7.27 -7.92 -6.32
CA CYS A 201 8.61 -8.33 -5.91
C CYS A 201 8.65 -9.78 -5.40
N TRP A 202 7.48 -10.40 -5.19
CA TRP A 202 7.37 -11.73 -4.64
C TRP A 202 6.27 -12.52 -5.34
N HIS A 203 6.54 -13.79 -5.62
CA HIS A 203 5.49 -14.74 -5.95
C HIS A 203 5.29 -15.63 -4.71
N PRO A 204 4.09 -15.66 -4.08
CA PRO A 204 3.92 -16.35 -2.80
C PRO A 204 4.28 -17.84 -2.88
N ASP A 205 4.00 -18.49 -4.01
CA ASP A 205 4.30 -19.92 -4.20
C ASP A 205 5.81 -20.21 -4.29
N LEU A 206 6.66 -19.18 -4.45
CA LEU A 206 8.12 -19.31 -4.42
C LEU A 206 8.70 -19.13 -3.01
N ILE A 207 7.89 -18.71 -2.04
CA ILE A 207 8.32 -18.61 -0.65
C ILE A 207 8.22 -19.99 -0.01
N ILE A 208 9.37 -20.64 0.10
CA ILE A 208 9.53 -21.91 0.79
C ILE A 208 10.18 -21.61 2.14
N TYR A 209 9.74 -22.31 3.20
CA TYR A 209 10.38 -22.22 4.51
C TYR A 209 11.88 -22.51 4.39
N ARG A 210 12.71 -21.63 4.95
CA ARG A 210 14.17 -21.76 5.02
C ARG A 210 14.67 -21.21 6.34
N ASP A 211 15.61 -21.92 6.96
CA ASP A 211 16.28 -21.41 8.15
C ASP A 211 17.24 -20.26 7.81
N ASN A 212 17.93 -20.32 6.65
CA ASN A 212 18.75 -19.23 6.15
C ASN A 212 18.01 -18.42 5.07
N LEU A 213 17.65 -17.18 5.39
CA LEU A 213 16.91 -16.28 4.50
C LEU A 213 17.79 -15.54 3.48
N THR A 214 19.13 -15.61 3.60
CA THR A 214 20.06 -14.83 2.75
C THR A 214 19.73 -14.92 1.26
N PRO A 215 19.50 -16.11 0.65
CA PRO A 215 19.18 -16.19 -0.79
C PRO A 215 17.87 -15.48 -1.16
N LEU A 216 16.84 -15.60 -0.31
CA LEU A 216 15.54 -14.95 -0.54
C LEU A 216 15.67 -13.41 -0.44
N LEU A 217 16.53 -12.92 0.46
CA LEU A 217 16.82 -11.50 0.60
C LEU A 217 17.61 -10.96 -0.61
N GLU A 218 18.55 -11.72 -1.14
CA GLU A 218 19.29 -11.38 -2.36
C GLU A 218 18.36 -11.27 -3.56
N ASP A 219 17.51 -12.29 -3.79
CA ASP A 219 16.56 -12.29 -4.90
C ASP A 219 15.59 -11.12 -4.81
N PHE A 220 15.02 -10.88 -3.63
CA PHE A 220 14.10 -9.77 -3.42
C PHE A 220 14.75 -8.41 -3.63
N SER A 221 15.90 -8.18 -3.01
CA SER A 221 16.59 -6.90 -3.14
C SER A 221 16.99 -6.63 -4.59
N LYS A 222 17.37 -7.67 -5.35
CA LYS A 222 17.63 -7.57 -6.79
C LYS A 222 16.37 -7.22 -7.58
N ILE A 223 15.26 -7.92 -7.35
CA ILE A 223 13.98 -7.65 -8.04
C ILE A 223 13.48 -6.23 -7.71
N LEU A 224 13.59 -5.82 -6.46
CA LEU A 224 13.23 -4.48 -6.01
C LEU A 224 14.10 -3.41 -6.69
N ALA A 225 15.43 -3.59 -6.70
CA ALA A 225 16.35 -2.68 -7.39
C ALA A 225 15.98 -2.52 -8.87
N ASN A 226 15.76 -3.64 -9.59
CA ASN A 226 15.37 -3.61 -11.00
C ASN A 226 14.03 -2.88 -11.23
N LYS A 227 13.08 -2.99 -10.29
CA LYS A 227 11.81 -2.25 -10.37
C LYS A 227 12.00 -0.76 -10.14
N LEU A 228 12.78 -0.39 -9.13
CA LEU A 228 13.09 1.00 -8.84
C LEU A 228 13.88 1.64 -9.97
N GLU A 229 14.78 0.92 -10.62
CA GLU A 229 15.52 1.38 -11.80
C GLU A 229 14.57 1.70 -12.95
N LYS A 230 13.62 0.80 -13.25
CA LYS A 230 12.57 1.07 -14.24
C LYS A 230 11.76 2.32 -13.89
N THR A 231 11.35 2.46 -12.63
CA THR A 231 10.62 3.65 -12.15
C THR A 231 11.46 4.93 -12.25
N ALA A 232 12.75 4.86 -11.91
CA ALA A 232 13.65 6.00 -11.94
C ALA A 232 14.06 6.44 -13.35
N SER A 233 13.84 5.57 -14.34
CA SER A 233 14.09 5.83 -15.76
C SER A 233 12.82 6.21 -16.53
N LEU A 234 11.66 6.33 -15.86
CA LEU A 234 10.44 6.82 -16.49
C LEU A 234 10.61 8.30 -16.87
N GLU A 235 10.48 8.59 -18.16
CA GLU A 235 10.49 9.97 -18.64
C GLU A 235 9.14 10.64 -18.34
N PRO A 236 9.14 11.90 -17.85
CA PRO A 236 7.90 12.62 -17.61
C PRO A 236 7.03 12.69 -18.88
N GLY A 237 5.81 12.15 -18.82
CA GLY A 237 4.86 12.16 -19.94
C GLY A 237 4.84 10.90 -20.82
N THR A 238 5.66 9.89 -20.53
CA THR A 238 5.73 8.62 -21.30
C THR A 238 4.86 7.49 -20.72
N TYR A 239 3.82 7.84 -19.95
CA TYR A 239 2.96 6.83 -19.32
C TYR A 239 1.91 6.27 -20.29
N GLU A 240 1.66 4.97 -20.22
CA GLU A 240 0.59 4.34 -20.97
C GLU A 240 -0.78 4.79 -20.43
N PRO A 241 -1.74 5.16 -21.29
CA PRO A 241 -3.11 5.45 -20.86
C PRO A 241 -3.70 4.28 -20.07
N MET A 242 -4.22 4.57 -18.88
CA MET A 242 -4.86 3.55 -18.06
C MET A 242 -6.23 3.15 -18.62
N VAL A 243 -6.41 1.85 -18.88
CA VAL A 243 -7.68 1.30 -19.38
C VAL A 243 -8.85 1.65 -18.46
N GLY A 244 -9.85 2.33 -19.04
CA GLY A 244 -11.08 2.72 -18.34
C GLY A 244 -10.94 3.98 -17.48
N VAL A 245 -9.84 4.74 -17.61
CA VAL A 245 -9.64 6.03 -16.95
C VAL A 245 -9.56 7.14 -18.01
N PRO A 246 -10.51 8.09 -18.03
CA PRO A 246 -10.48 9.21 -18.98
C PRO A 246 -9.25 10.12 -18.76
N GLU A 247 -8.71 10.77 -19.81
CA GLU A 247 -7.54 11.66 -19.66
C GLU A 247 -7.80 12.86 -18.74
N ASN A 248 -9.00 13.42 -18.77
CA ASN A 248 -9.40 14.52 -17.89
C ASN A 248 -9.58 14.10 -16.41
N PHE A 249 -9.46 12.79 -16.10
CA PHE A 249 -9.46 12.30 -14.73
C PHE A 249 -8.30 12.89 -13.93
N TRP A 250 -7.17 13.17 -14.58
CA TRP A 250 -5.97 13.70 -13.92
C TRP A 250 -6.01 15.21 -13.67
N GLU A 251 -6.97 15.92 -14.27
CA GLU A 251 -7.07 17.37 -14.20
C GLU A 251 -7.98 17.81 -13.07
N LEU A 252 -7.46 18.67 -12.18
CA LEU A 252 -8.25 19.22 -11.09
C LEU A 252 -9.00 20.46 -11.55
N SER A 253 -10.29 20.55 -11.22
CA SER A 253 -11.05 21.80 -11.41
C SER A 253 -10.57 22.87 -10.44
N GLU A 254 -10.84 24.15 -10.73
CA GLU A 254 -10.50 25.26 -9.82
C GLU A 254 -11.08 25.04 -8.41
N ARG A 255 -12.34 24.60 -8.32
CA ARG A 255 -12.96 24.23 -7.04
C ARG A 255 -12.21 23.12 -6.29
N GLN A 256 -11.68 22.12 -7.01
CA GLN A 256 -10.89 21.05 -6.39
C GLN A 256 -9.53 21.57 -5.91
N LYS A 257 -8.90 22.47 -6.66
CA LYS A 257 -7.67 23.16 -6.24
C LYS A 257 -7.92 24.00 -5.00
N GLU A 258 -8.98 24.79 -4.97
CA GLU A 258 -9.37 25.62 -3.81
C GLU A 258 -9.67 24.77 -2.56
N ILE A 259 -10.28 23.60 -2.71
CA ILE A 259 -10.43 22.63 -1.59
C ILE A 259 -9.06 22.22 -1.04
N LEU A 260 -8.07 21.95 -1.90
CA LEU A 260 -6.72 21.57 -1.48
C LEU A 260 -5.98 22.73 -0.81
N THR A 261 -6.10 23.94 -1.37
CA THR A 261 -5.54 25.17 -0.78
C THR A 261 -6.15 25.42 0.60
N TYR A 262 -7.46 25.27 0.75
CA TYR A 262 -8.12 25.37 2.05
C TYR A 262 -7.52 24.38 3.07
N LEU A 263 -7.21 23.17 2.61
CA LEU A 263 -6.66 22.11 3.46
C LEU A 263 -5.15 22.20 3.72
N GLU A 264 -4.46 23.21 3.21
CA GLU A 264 -3.06 23.49 3.55
C GLU A 264 -2.90 24.04 4.96
N GLN A 265 -3.98 24.60 5.52
CA GLN A 265 -3.98 25.08 6.90
C GLN A 265 -3.77 23.90 7.86
N PRO A 266 -2.86 24.02 8.85
CA PRO A 266 -2.64 22.97 9.83
C PRO A 266 -3.93 22.52 10.52
N ASN A 267 -4.11 21.21 10.69
CA ASN A 267 -5.28 20.57 11.33
C ASN A 267 -6.64 20.87 10.68
N SER A 268 -6.64 21.38 9.45
CA SER A 268 -7.88 21.63 8.72
C SER A 268 -8.55 20.33 8.27
N SER A 269 -9.87 20.37 8.24
CA SER A 269 -10.68 19.32 7.63
C SER A 269 -11.87 19.93 6.90
N ILE A 270 -12.40 19.17 5.96
CA ILE A 270 -13.55 19.59 5.17
C ILE A 270 -14.61 18.49 5.12
N THR A 271 -15.87 18.90 5.24
CA THR A 271 -17.03 18.03 5.08
C THR A 271 -17.74 18.34 3.78
N ASN A 272 -18.56 17.41 3.31
CA ASN A 272 -19.42 17.66 2.15
C ASN A 272 -20.27 18.92 2.32
N LYS A 273 -20.90 19.11 3.50
CA LYS A 273 -21.70 20.32 3.80
C LYS A 273 -20.89 21.60 3.71
N LYS A 274 -19.61 21.56 4.12
CA LYS A 274 -18.71 22.73 4.03
C LYS A 274 -18.37 23.09 2.59
N VAL A 275 -18.11 22.09 1.74
CA VAL A 275 -17.93 22.30 0.28
C VAL A 275 -19.19 22.92 -0.34
N GLN A 276 -20.38 22.40 -0.02
CA GLN A 276 -21.64 22.98 -0.50
C GLN A 276 -21.76 24.47 -0.14
N LYS A 277 -21.49 24.82 1.13
CA LYS A 277 -21.57 26.21 1.60
C LYS A 277 -20.52 27.12 0.97
N PHE A 278 -19.28 26.67 0.86
CA PHE A 278 -18.18 27.47 0.30
C PHE A 278 -18.36 27.77 -1.17
N PHE A 279 -18.88 26.83 -1.96
CA PHE A 279 -18.93 26.95 -3.41
C PHE A 279 -20.34 27.07 -3.98
N GLY A 280 -21.39 27.09 -3.14
CA GLY A 280 -22.78 27.17 -3.59
C GLY A 280 -23.22 25.97 -4.47
N VAL A 281 -22.68 24.78 -4.22
CA VAL A 281 -22.92 23.58 -5.06
C VAL A 281 -23.83 22.56 -4.37
N SER A 282 -24.47 21.69 -5.15
CA SER A 282 -25.27 20.59 -4.63
C SER A 282 -24.44 19.58 -3.82
N GLN A 283 -25.11 18.81 -2.95
CA GLN A 283 -24.50 17.69 -2.22
C GLN A 283 -23.81 16.68 -3.16
N ILE A 284 -24.41 16.39 -4.32
CA ILE A 284 -23.89 15.45 -5.31
C ILE A 284 -22.58 15.98 -5.90
N THR A 285 -22.57 17.25 -6.31
CA THR A 285 -21.37 17.92 -6.84
C THR A 285 -20.24 17.92 -5.81
N ALA A 286 -20.53 18.32 -4.57
CA ALA A 286 -19.56 18.28 -3.47
C ALA A 286 -19.04 16.85 -3.21
N SER A 287 -19.90 15.83 -3.31
CA SER A 287 -19.51 14.43 -3.16
C SER A 287 -18.58 13.99 -4.27
N ARG A 288 -18.83 14.43 -5.50
CA ARG A 288 -18.02 14.09 -6.68
C ARG A 288 -16.62 14.71 -6.59
N ASP A 289 -16.51 15.96 -6.15
CA ASP A 289 -15.21 16.62 -5.99
C ASP A 289 -14.37 15.95 -4.90
N LEU A 290 -14.95 15.73 -3.72
CA LEU A 290 -14.25 15.06 -2.61
C LEU A 290 -13.89 13.61 -2.97
N ALA A 291 -14.77 12.90 -3.69
CA ALA A 291 -14.47 11.54 -4.15
C ALA A 291 -13.31 11.52 -5.16
N LYS A 292 -13.29 12.44 -6.13
CA LYS A 292 -12.19 12.53 -7.11
C LYS A 292 -10.86 12.77 -6.41
N LEU A 293 -10.80 13.75 -5.51
CA LEU A 293 -9.59 14.06 -4.75
C LEU A 293 -9.12 12.88 -3.89
N ALA A 294 -10.03 12.18 -3.21
CA ALA A 294 -9.68 11.01 -2.42
C ALA A 294 -9.27 9.78 -3.26
N ASN A 295 -9.80 9.66 -4.47
CA ASN A 295 -9.43 8.60 -5.43
C ASN A 295 -8.04 8.86 -6.02
N LEU A 296 -7.69 10.13 -6.27
CA LEU A 296 -6.37 10.58 -6.69
C LEU A 296 -5.32 10.53 -5.56
N GLY A 297 -5.71 10.13 -4.34
CA GLY A 297 -4.80 10.08 -3.20
C GLY A 297 -4.33 11.46 -2.73
N LEU A 298 -5.16 12.50 -2.94
CA LEU A 298 -4.91 13.86 -2.47
C LEU A 298 -5.61 14.16 -1.14
N LEU A 299 -6.60 13.35 -0.77
CA LEU A 299 -7.31 13.43 0.51
C LEU A 299 -7.42 12.07 1.20
N PHE A 300 -7.29 12.08 2.53
CA PHE A 300 -7.73 10.99 3.38
C PHE A 300 -9.21 11.13 3.73
N ILE A 301 -9.91 9.99 3.87
CA ILE A 301 -11.33 9.93 4.24
C ILE A 301 -11.45 9.41 5.67
N HIS A 302 -12.22 10.13 6.49
CA HIS A 302 -12.49 9.78 7.88
C HIS A 302 -13.99 9.57 8.12
N GLY A 303 -14.33 8.90 9.22
CA GLY A 303 -15.73 8.69 9.63
C GLY A 303 -16.51 7.72 8.73
N LYS A 304 -17.82 7.60 8.98
CA LYS A 304 -18.74 6.74 8.20
C LYS A 304 -20.11 7.40 8.11
N GLY A 305 -20.79 7.21 6.97
CA GLY A 305 -22.13 7.76 6.76
C GLY A 305 -22.15 9.28 6.87
N ARG A 306 -22.94 9.82 7.81
CA ARG A 306 -23.13 11.27 7.99
C ARG A 306 -21.95 11.97 8.68
N SER A 307 -21.03 11.24 9.32
CA SER A 307 -19.86 11.79 9.99
C SER A 307 -18.60 11.85 9.11
N VAL A 308 -18.75 11.67 7.79
CA VAL A 308 -17.59 11.66 6.88
C VAL A 308 -16.99 13.05 6.74
N PHE A 309 -15.68 13.13 6.92
CA PHE A 309 -14.87 14.33 6.68
C PHE A 309 -13.54 13.94 6.02
N TYR A 310 -12.84 14.93 5.47
CA TYR A 310 -11.62 14.75 4.68
C TYR A 310 -10.50 15.64 5.19
N THR A 311 -9.26 15.17 5.09
CA THR A 311 -8.03 15.93 5.37
C THR A 311 -7.07 15.79 4.20
N LYS A 312 -6.11 16.71 4.07
CA LYS A 312 -4.99 16.56 3.12
C LYS A 312 -4.16 15.32 3.48
N VAL A 313 -3.53 14.72 2.46
CA VAL A 313 -2.58 13.62 2.60
C VAL A 313 -1.24 14.10 3.16
#